data_AF-A0A944Y6R9-F1
#
_entry.id   AF-A0A944Y6R9-F1
#
_cell.length_a   1.000
_cell.length_b   1.000
_cell.length_c   1.000
_cell.angle_alpha   90.00
_cell.angle_beta   90.00
_cell.angle_gamma   90.00
#
_symmetry.space_group_name_H-M   'P 1'
#
loop_
_entity.id
_entity.type
_entity.pdbx_description
1 polymer ?
#
loop_
_entity_poly.entity_id
_entity_poly.type
_entity_poly.pdbx_seq_one_letter_code
_entity_poly.pdbx_strand_id
1 'polypeptide(L)'
;MKQLISLSFCLFIFVNLSSCSQTNEEEIKEGISAANQALTERRCDAALDILGGIGYQGKNPRYLQVYASAWGCKANFSEITFFASDLPNITVGTSSLFGALSTLTTSSDFTTVSDSIYQNLQNGIDALLFAGDINQSSHENRLGEFSFSEVNNMNVQALYMIIVQMGRFFNFYGNSGAAGAKGTGVGASTCYLDYLGNALALASVGAGQTGLCTGAGQQHPDLEANIALKCQGIVLFNNFIDIVLNVSFTGGSSGDLGDLATKFADVCTDVALGNVSAALCGTTATKTQSSCVGLPIADIEVYYAWLFERMHQ
;
A
#
# COMPACT_ATOMS: atom_id res chain seq x y z
N MET A 1 65.21 34.32 -3.13
CA MET A 1 64.95 32.98 -2.56
C MET A 1 63.86 32.98 -1.47
N LYS A 2 63.92 33.84 -0.43
CA LYS A 2 62.87 33.93 0.61
C LYS A 2 61.46 34.28 0.10
N GLN A 3 61.33 35.15 -0.91
CA GLN A 3 60.03 35.51 -1.49
C GLN A 3 59.39 34.40 -2.35
N LEU A 4 60.20 33.56 -3.01
CA LEU A 4 59.71 32.41 -3.79
C LEU A 4 59.18 31.29 -2.88
N ILE A 5 59.78 31.12 -1.71
CA ILE A 5 59.33 30.13 -0.71
C ILE A 5 57.99 30.58 -0.08
N SER A 6 57.81 31.87 0.18
CA SER A 6 56.55 32.42 0.71
C SER A 6 55.37 32.33 -0.27
N LEU A 7 55.62 32.51 -1.57
CA LEU A 7 54.60 32.41 -2.62
C LEU A 7 54.18 30.95 -2.86
N SER A 8 55.15 30.02 -2.85
CA SER A 8 54.91 28.58 -3.01
C SER A 8 54.15 27.99 -1.81
N PHE A 9 54.43 28.47 -0.59
CA PHE A 9 53.70 28.05 0.62
C PHE A 9 52.26 28.56 0.65
N CYS A 10 52.00 29.79 0.17
CA CYS A 10 50.62 30.31 0.04
C CYS A 10 49.81 29.56 -1.04
N LEU A 11 50.44 29.19 -2.16
CA LEU A 11 49.80 28.43 -3.22
C LEU A 11 49.44 27.00 -2.76
N PHE A 12 50.29 26.36 -1.95
CA PHE A 12 50.01 25.05 -1.38
C PHE A 12 48.86 25.09 -0.37
N ILE A 13 48.73 26.15 0.42
CA ILE A 13 47.61 26.34 1.36
C ILE A 13 46.29 26.58 0.61
N PHE A 14 46.29 27.35 -0.48
CA PHE A 14 45.09 27.56 -1.29
C PHE A 14 44.62 26.29 -2.03
N VAL A 15 45.52 25.40 -2.43
CA VAL A 15 45.18 24.11 -3.08
C VAL A 15 44.65 23.07 -2.06
N ASN A 16 45.03 23.18 -0.78
CA ASN A 16 44.50 22.30 0.28
C ASN A 16 43.14 22.76 0.85
N LEU A 17 42.76 24.02 0.66
CA LEU A 17 41.45 24.55 1.04
C LEU A 17 40.37 24.31 -0.03
N SER A 18 40.77 23.87 -1.23
CA SER A 18 39.88 23.37 -2.28
C SER A 18 39.71 21.85 -2.22
N SER A 19 39.80 21.23 -1.03
CA SER A 19 39.26 19.87 -0.88
C SER A 19 37.77 19.94 -1.22
N CYS A 20 37.40 19.39 -2.37
CA CYS A 20 36.03 19.22 -2.83
C CYS A 20 35.24 18.40 -1.80
N SER A 21 34.74 19.05 -0.76
CA SER A 21 33.66 18.51 0.05
C SER A 21 32.49 18.35 -0.89
N GLN A 22 32.16 17.10 -1.23
CA GLN A 22 30.92 16.78 -1.92
C GLN A 22 29.79 17.49 -1.18
N THR A 23 28.92 18.17 -1.91
CA THR A 23 27.79 18.85 -1.27
C THR A 23 26.82 17.78 -0.74
N ASN A 24 26.08 18.08 0.32
CA ASN A 24 25.06 17.15 0.84
C ASN A 24 24.08 16.68 -0.26
N GLU A 25 23.79 17.55 -1.24
CA GLU A 25 22.91 17.22 -2.37
C GLU A 25 23.56 16.20 -3.32
N GLU A 26 24.86 16.31 -3.59
CA GLU A 26 25.59 15.34 -4.40
C GLU A 26 25.70 13.99 -3.69
N GLU A 27 25.93 13.97 -2.38
CA GLU A 27 25.97 12.75 -1.57
C GLU A 27 24.60 12.02 -1.60
N ILE A 28 23.50 12.76 -1.45
CA ILE A 28 22.15 12.20 -1.56
C ILE A 28 21.92 11.61 -2.96
N LYS A 29 22.29 12.33 -4.02
CA LYS A 29 22.12 11.85 -5.40
C LYS A 29 22.94 10.58 -5.66
N GLU A 30 24.17 10.53 -5.18
CA GLU A 30 25.03 9.35 -5.32
C GLU A 30 24.48 8.16 -4.52
N GLY A 31 24.06 8.38 -3.28
CA GLY A 31 23.45 7.34 -2.44
C GLY A 31 22.18 6.74 -3.08
N ILE A 32 21.30 7.58 -3.63
CA ILE A 32 20.12 7.13 -4.38
C ILE A 32 20.53 6.30 -5.61
N SER A 33 21.59 6.71 -6.32
CA SER A 33 22.07 5.98 -7.50
C SER A 33 22.67 4.62 -7.11
N ALA A 34 23.48 4.57 -6.06
CA ALA A 34 24.09 3.34 -5.55
C ALA A 34 23.03 2.36 -5.01
N ALA A 35 21.99 2.87 -4.34
CA ALA A 35 20.86 2.05 -3.90
C ALA A 35 20.12 1.41 -5.09
N ASN A 36 19.86 2.17 -6.16
CA ASN A 36 19.26 1.63 -7.39
C ASN A 36 20.12 0.53 -8.04
N GLN A 37 21.45 0.69 -8.02
CA GLN A 37 22.35 -0.35 -8.49
C GLN A 37 22.23 -1.63 -7.66
N ALA A 38 22.19 -1.50 -6.32
CA ALA A 38 21.98 -2.65 -5.44
C ALA A 38 20.63 -3.34 -5.69
N LEU A 39 19.57 -2.58 -5.95
CA LEU A 39 18.24 -3.11 -6.29
C LEU A 39 18.21 -3.87 -7.63
N THR A 40 19.02 -3.45 -8.61
CA THR A 40 19.16 -4.17 -9.88
C THR A 40 19.69 -5.60 -9.68
N GLU A 41 20.48 -5.81 -8.63
CA GLU A 41 21.02 -7.12 -8.24
C GLU A 41 20.20 -7.78 -7.12
N ARG A 42 19.01 -7.24 -6.81
CA ARG A 42 18.12 -7.71 -5.72
C ARG A 42 18.80 -7.71 -4.34
N ARG A 43 19.81 -6.87 -4.12
CA ARG A 43 20.47 -6.68 -2.82
C ARG A 43 19.69 -5.67 -1.96
N CYS A 44 18.49 -6.07 -1.53
CA CYS A 44 17.53 -5.17 -0.87
C CYS A 44 18.07 -4.57 0.44
N ASP A 45 18.74 -5.37 1.27
CA ASP A 45 19.33 -4.90 2.54
C ASP A 45 20.43 -3.86 2.28
N ALA A 46 21.32 -4.13 1.31
CA ALA A 46 22.36 -3.18 0.94
C ALA A 46 21.78 -1.86 0.42
N ALA A 47 20.68 -1.91 -0.33
CA ALA A 47 19.99 -0.69 -0.77
C ALA A 47 19.44 0.12 0.41
N LEU A 48 18.81 -0.53 1.41
CA LEU A 48 18.34 0.14 2.62
C LEU A 48 19.50 0.68 3.46
N ASP A 49 20.60 -0.05 3.59
CA ASP A 49 21.80 0.41 4.32
C ASP A 49 22.39 1.67 3.68
N ILE A 50 22.49 1.71 2.35
CA ILE A 50 22.95 2.89 1.60
C ILE A 50 22.00 4.08 1.84
N LEU A 51 20.69 3.87 1.71
CA LEU A 51 19.70 4.93 1.92
C LEU A 51 19.61 5.40 3.37
N GLY A 52 19.86 4.51 4.33
CA GLY A 52 19.96 4.84 5.75
C GLY A 52 21.21 5.65 6.07
N GLY A 53 22.32 5.36 5.38
CA GLY A 53 23.60 6.08 5.52
C GLY A 53 23.51 7.57 5.18
N ILE A 54 22.68 7.95 4.21
CA ILE A 54 22.45 9.35 3.82
C ILE A 54 21.33 10.04 4.63
N GLY A 55 20.75 9.34 5.62
CA GLY A 55 19.63 9.82 6.43
C GLY A 55 18.29 9.85 5.68
N TYR A 56 17.19 9.78 6.43
CA TYR A 56 15.84 9.81 5.85
C TYR A 56 15.53 11.15 5.17
N GLN A 57 15.09 11.10 3.91
CA GLN A 57 14.78 12.29 3.09
C GLN A 57 13.28 12.36 2.79
N GLY A 58 12.47 12.65 3.81
CA GLY A 58 11.00 12.72 3.73
C GLY A 58 10.43 13.70 2.70
N LYS A 59 11.24 14.68 2.26
CA LYS A 59 10.88 15.68 1.23
C LYS A 59 11.61 15.51 -0.09
N ASN A 60 12.23 14.36 -0.33
CA ASN A 60 12.87 14.04 -1.61
C ASN A 60 12.10 12.89 -2.29
N PRO A 61 11.30 13.17 -3.33
CA PRO A 61 10.43 12.15 -3.93
C PRO A 61 11.25 11.02 -4.55
N ARG A 62 12.39 11.32 -5.15
CA ARG A 62 13.27 10.28 -5.72
C ARG A 62 13.84 9.37 -4.64
N TYR A 63 14.22 9.91 -3.48
CA TYR A 63 14.64 9.10 -2.34
C TYR A 63 13.50 8.18 -1.89
N LEU A 64 12.30 8.73 -1.68
CA LEU A 64 11.14 7.98 -1.19
C LEU A 64 10.74 6.84 -2.12
N GLN A 65 10.77 7.08 -3.45
CA GLN A 65 10.49 6.03 -4.43
C GLN A 65 11.50 4.89 -4.38
N VAL A 66 12.80 5.19 -4.23
CA VAL A 66 13.85 4.16 -4.15
C VAL A 66 13.82 3.45 -2.80
N TYR A 67 13.51 4.18 -1.73
CA TYR A 67 13.31 3.64 -0.39
C TYR A 67 12.12 2.67 -0.35
N ALA A 68 10.99 3.04 -0.97
CA ALA A 68 9.84 2.18 -1.14
C ALA A 68 10.17 0.93 -1.98
N SER A 69 10.92 1.08 -3.08
CA SER A 69 11.39 -0.05 -3.88
C SER A 69 12.30 -1.00 -3.10
N ALA A 70 13.15 -0.49 -2.20
CA ALA A 70 14.02 -1.31 -1.37
C ALA A 70 13.23 -2.13 -0.33
N TRP A 71 12.22 -1.51 0.29
CA TRP A 71 11.27 -2.23 1.14
C TRP A 71 10.42 -3.24 0.37
N GLY A 72 9.95 -2.88 -0.83
CA GLY A 72 9.26 -3.79 -1.73
C GLY A 72 10.12 -5.00 -2.10
N CYS A 73 11.39 -4.78 -2.42
CA CYS A 73 12.37 -5.84 -2.68
C CYS A 73 12.49 -6.81 -1.49
N LYS A 74 12.60 -6.30 -0.25
CA LYS A 74 12.59 -7.14 0.97
C LYS A 74 11.29 -7.90 1.19
N ALA A 75 10.21 -7.40 0.61
CA ALA A 75 8.91 -8.01 0.65
C ALA A 75 8.62 -8.90 -0.57
N ASN A 76 9.62 -9.32 -1.36
CA ASN A 76 9.43 -10.08 -2.60
C ASN A 76 8.58 -9.39 -3.69
N PHE A 77 8.29 -8.09 -3.55
CA PHE A 77 7.63 -7.34 -4.60
C PHE A 77 8.60 -7.07 -5.77
N SER A 78 8.10 -7.20 -6.99
CA SER A 78 8.83 -6.98 -8.23
C SER A 78 7.87 -6.41 -9.26
N GLU A 79 8.16 -5.21 -9.79
CA GLU A 79 7.38 -4.62 -10.88
C GLU A 79 7.40 -5.53 -12.12
N ILE A 80 8.52 -6.20 -12.39
CA ILE A 80 8.64 -7.13 -13.52
C ILE A 80 7.62 -8.26 -13.37
N THR A 81 7.55 -8.89 -12.20
CA THR A 81 6.57 -9.95 -11.91
C THR A 81 5.15 -9.40 -11.96
N PHE A 82 4.94 -8.22 -11.37
CA PHE A 82 3.64 -7.58 -11.35
C PHE A 82 3.10 -7.36 -12.78
N PHE A 83 3.86 -6.73 -13.66
CA PHE A 83 3.41 -6.45 -15.03
C PHE A 83 3.39 -7.68 -15.93
N ALA A 84 4.34 -8.60 -15.78
CA ALA A 84 4.46 -9.76 -16.67
C ALA A 84 3.50 -10.90 -16.29
N SER A 85 3.15 -11.05 -15.02
CA SER A 85 2.43 -12.22 -14.51
C SER A 85 1.16 -11.87 -13.75
N ASP A 86 1.16 -10.82 -12.94
CA ASP A 86 0.02 -10.52 -12.05
C ASP A 86 -1.06 -9.68 -12.73
N LEU A 87 -0.68 -8.55 -13.35
CA LEU A 87 -1.61 -7.61 -13.98
C LEU A 87 -2.53 -8.27 -15.03
N PRO A 88 -2.07 -9.20 -15.90
CA PRO A 88 -2.95 -9.89 -16.83
C PRO A 88 -4.04 -10.74 -16.17
N ASN A 89 -3.84 -11.17 -14.92
CA ASN A 89 -4.81 -11.98 -14.17
C ASN A 89 -5.84 -11.12 -13.42
N ILE A 90 -5.61 -9.80 -13.30
CA ILE A 90 -6.57 -8.87 -12.72
C ILE A 90 -7.62 -8.53 -13.79
N THR A 91 -8.68 -9.33 -13.85
CA THR A 91 -9.83 -9.06 -14.72
C THR A 91 -10.88 -8.25 -13.98
N VAL A 92 -11.42 -7.20 -14.61
CA VAL A 92 -12.40 -6.28 -14.01
C VAL A 92 -13.83 -6.85 -14.10
N GLY A 93 -14.00 -8.12 -13.74
CA GLY A 93 -15.31 -8.75 -13.49
C GLY A 93 -15.76 -8.42 -12.06
N THR A 94 -16.97 -7.88 -11.92
CA THR A 94 -17.50 -7.25 -10.69
C THR A 94 -17.54 -8.12 -9.43
N SER A 95 -17.56 -9.45 -9.54
CA SER A 95 -17.70 -10.35 -8.39
C SER A 95 -16.37 -10.97 -7.94
N SER A 96 -15.26 -10.70 -8.61
CA SER A 96 -14.00 -11.43 -8.36
C SER A 96 -12.76 -10.55 -8.31
N LEU A 97 -12.84 -9.22 -8.16
CA LEU A 97 -11.62 -8.41 -8.06
C LEU A 97 -10.77 -8.86 -6.88
N PHE A 98 -11.34 -8.95 -5.67
CA PHE A 98 -10.58 -9.37 -4.49
C PHE A 98 -10.12 -10.83 -4.61
N GLY A 99 -10.91 -11.68 -5.28
CA GLY A 99 -10.49 -13.03 -5.63
C GLY A 99 -9.29 -13.06 -6.58
N ALA A 100 -9.30 -12.27 -7.66
CA ALA A 100 -8.18 -12.16 -8.59
C ALA A 100 -6.93 -11.64 -7.88
N LEU A 101 -7.08 -10.61 -7.04
CA LEU A 101 -5.99 -10.09 -6.21
C LEU A 101 -5.46 -11.16 -5.24
N SER A 102 -6.30 -12.02 -4.68
CA SER A 102 -5.85 -13.10 -3.80
C SER A 102 -5.01 -14.18 -4.49
N THR A 103 -4.94 -14.17 -5.82
CA THR A 103 -4.20 -15.15 -6.65
C THR A 103 -2.94 -14.59 -7.30
N LEU A 104 -2.55 -13.36 -6.99
CA LEU A 104 -1.27 -12.81 -7.48
C LEU A 104 -0.11 -13.66 -6.97
N THR A 105 1.00 -13.63 -7.71
CA THR A 105 2.16 -14.52 -7.55
C THR A 105 2.71 -14.55 -6.11
N THR A 106 2.60 -13.45 -5.36
CA THR A 106 3.12 -13.33 -3.98
C THR A 106 2.03 -13.22 -2.92
N SER A 107 0.78 -13.54 -3.26
CA SER A 107 -0.35 -13.43 -2.32
C SER A 107 -0.24 -14.43 -1.16
N SER A 108 0.30 -15.63 -1.44
CA SER A 108 0.53 -16.66 -0.43
C SER A 108 1.77 -16.43 0.44
N ASP A 109 2.54 -15.37 0.18
CA ASP A 109 3.74 -15.07 0.99
C ASP A 109 3.37 -14.56 2.39
N PHE A 110 2.12 -14.12 2.62
CA PHE A 110 1.63 -13.69 3.93
C PHE A 110 0.97 -14.87 4.65
N THR A 111 1.69 -15.47 5.60
CA THR A 111 1.27 -16.74 6.22
C THR A 111 0.91 -16.63 7.70
N THR A 112 1.20 -15.49 8.32
CA THR A 112 0.91 -15.22 9.74
C THR A 112 0.87 -13.72 9.97
N VAL A 113 0.10 -13.26 10.96
CA VAL A 113 -0.04 -11.83 11.31
C VAL A 113 1.29 -11.11 11.60
N SER A 114 2.34 -11.86 11.97
CA SER A 114 3.68 -11.34 12.24
C SER A 114 4.64 -11.43 11.07
N ASP A 115 4.16 -11.75 9.86
CA ASP A 115 5.04 -11.97 8.71
C ASP A 115 5.78 -10.68 8.30
N SER A 116 7.10 -10.75 8.32
CA SER A 116 7.95 -9.62 7.93
C SER A 116 7.75 -9.24 6.47
N ILE A 117 7.35 -10.16 5.59
CA ILE A 117 7.12 -9.86 4.17
C ILE A 117 5.96 -8.87 4.01
N TYR A 118 4.88 -9.05 4.78
CA TYR A 118 3.74 -8.13 4.78
C TYR A 118 4.12 -6.77 5.37
N GLN A 119 4.84 -6.76 6.49
CA GLN A 119 5.28 -5.52 7.16
C GLN A 119 6.28 -4.73 6.30
N ASN A 120 7.21 -5.40 5.65
CA ASN A 120 8.17 -4.75 4.75
C ASN A 120 7.46 -4.07 3.58
N LEU A 121 6.46 -4.71 2.97
CA LEU A 121 5.70 -4.06 1.89
C LEU A 121 4.92 -2.85 2.42
N GLN A 122 4.33 -2.96 3.61
CA GLN A 122 3.65 -1.85 4.26
C GLN A 122 4.59 -0.67 4.52
N ASN A 123 5.82 -0.90 4.99
CA ASN A 123 6.81 0.16 5.20
C ASN A 123 7.11 0.92 3.91
N GLY A 124 7.20 0.21 2.78
CA GLY A 124 7.39 0.82 1.47
C GLY A 124 6.18 1.63 1.01
N ILE A 125 4.97 1.09 1.22
CA ILE A 125 3.71 1.79 0.93
C ILE A 125 3.61 3.07 1.78
N ASP A 126 3.87 2.99 3.08
CA ASP A 126 3.76 4.11 4.01
C ASP A 126 4.77 5.22 3.66
N ALA A 127 5.99 4.86 3.23
CA ALA A 127 6.96 5.85 2.75
C ALA A 127 6.43 6.70 1.58
N LEU A 128 5.57 6.14 0.73
CA LEU A 128 4.94 6.87 -0.38
C LEU A 128 3.66 7.59 0.05
N LEU A 129 2.82 6.94 0.87
CA LEU A 129 1.54 7.50 1.31
C LEU A 129 1.72 8.70 2.23
N PHE A 130 2.77 8.68 3.08
CA PHE A 130 3.10 9.74 4.02
C PHE A 130 4.31 10.59 3.55
N ALA A 131 4.60 10.57 2.26
CA ALA A 131 5.60 11.43 1.64
C ALA A 131 5.38 12.91 2.02
N GLY A 132 6.48 13.63 2.28
CA GLY A 132 6.44 15.03 2.69
C GLY A 132 6.32 15.23 4.20
N ASP A 133 6.53 14.16 4.97
CA ASP A 133 6.37 14.13 6.43
C ASP A 133 4.94 14.49 6.89
N ILE A 134 3.95 14.13 6.06
CA ILE A 134 2.54 14.36 6.37
C ILE A 134 2.02 13.34 7.38
N ASN A 135 1.06 13.73 8.22
CA ASN A 135 0.47 12.86 9.25
C ASN A 135 -0.85 12.20 8.82
N GLN A 136 -1.38 12.59 7.65
CA GLN A 136 -2.60 12.04 7.07
C GLN A 136 -2.37 11.81 5.59
N SER A 137 -2.46 10.55 5.15
CA SER A 137 -2.37 10.20 3.74
C SER A 137 -3.59 10.73 2.98
N SER A 138 -3.34 11.54 1.96
CA SER A 138 -4.28 11.82 0.88
C SER A 138 -3.49 12.36 -0.32
N HIS A 139 -4.04 12.19 -1.52
CA HIS A 139 -3.50 12.81 -2.73
C HIS A 139 -3.31 14.33 -2.55
N GLU A 140 -4.33 15.00 -2.00
CA GLU A 140 -4.31 16.45 -1.77
C GLU A 140 -3.20 16.89 -0.81
N ASN A 141 -3.00 16.17 0.30
CA ASN A 141 -1.93 16.49 1.25
C ASN A 141 -0.55 16.32 0.61
N ARG A 142 -0.35 15.29 -0.22
CA ARG A 142 0.90 15.09 -0.96
C ARG A 142 1.14 16.20 -2.00
N LEU A 143 0.09 16.71 -2.65
CA LEU A 143 0.19 17.88 -3.54
C LEU A 143 0.57 19.17 -2.80
N GLY A 144 0.32 19.24 -1.49
CA GLY A 144 0.81 20.34 -0.66
C GLY A 144 2.34 20.36 -0.50
N GLU A 145 3.00 19.21 -0.69
CA GLU A 145 4.45 19.03 -0.44
C GLU A 145 5.27 18.84 -1.73
N PHE A 146 4.67 18.31 -2.79
CA PHE A 146 5.38 18.00 -4.04
C PHE A 146 4.64 18.48 -5.29
N SER A 147 5.32 18.52 -6.43
CA SER A 147 4.68 18.80 -7.71
C SER A 147 3.71 17.68 -8.10
N PHE A 148 2.73 18.01 -8.95
CA PHE A 148 1.78 17.04 -9.49
C PHE A 148 2.47 15.82 -10.12
N SER A 149 3.55 16.02 -10.88
CA SER A 149 4.27 14.91 -11.51
C SER A 149 4.92 13.98 -10.48
N GLU A 150 5.48 14.52 -9.42
CA GLU A 150 6.11 13.74 -8.35
C GLU A 150 5.05 12.95 -7.57
N VAL A 151 3.94 13.60 -7.21
CA VAL A 151 2.80 12.94 -6.55
C VAL A 151 2.21 11.84 -7.43
N ASN A 152 2.02 12.10 -8.72
CA ASN A 152 1.49 11.11 -9.64
C ASN A 152 2.41 9.88 -9.72
N ASN A 153 3.73 10.08 -9.84
CA ASN A 153 4.70 8.98 -9.89
C ASN A 153 4.71 8.16 -8.59
N MET A 154 4.69 8.82 -7.42
CA MET A 154 4.61 8.13 -6.12
C MET A 154 3.29 7.38 -5.95
N ASN A 155 2.16 7.96 -6.37
CA ASN A 155 0.86 7.32 -6.31
C ASN A 155 0.78 6.10 -7.24
N VAL A 156 1.34 6.18 -8.45
CA VAL A 156 1.43 5.04 -9.37
C VAL A 156 2.23 3.89 -8.76
N GLN A 157 3.38 4.19 -8.16
CA GLN A 157 4.19 3.17 -7.49
C GLN A 157 3.45 2.58 -6.26
N ALA A 158 2.84 3.43 -5.44
CA ALA A 158 2.06 3.00 -4.29
C ALA A 158 0.87 2.14 -4.71
N LEU A 159 0.21 2.46 -5.84
CA LEU A 159 -0.88 1.67 -6.40
C LEU A 159 -0.45 0.22 -6.64
N TYR A 160 0.69 0.00 -7.31
CA TYR A 160 1.19 -1.35 -7.59
C TYR A 160 1.50 -2.13 -6.32
N MET A 161 2.14 -1.47 -5.34
CA MET A 161 2.47 -2.08 -4.06
C MET A 161 1.22 -2.40 -3.23
N ILE A 162 0.24 -1.50 -3.21
CA ILE A 162 -1.05 -1.68 -2.51
C ILE A 162 -1.85 -2.83 -3.13
N ILE A 163 -1.89 -2.95 -4.46
CA ILE A 163 -2.56 -4.07 -5.14
C ILE A 163 -2.00 -5.42 -4.67
N VAL A 164 -0.66 -5.54 -4.58
CA VAL A 164 -0.01 -6.76 -4.09
C VAL A 164 -0.28 -6.99 -2.60
N GLN A 165 -0.22 -5.94 -1.78
CA GLN A 165 -0.51 -6.01 -0.35
C GLN A 165 -1.97 -6.41 -0.07
N MET A 166 -2.90 -5.92 -0.88
CA MET A 166 -4.31 -6.31 -0.83
C MET A 166 -4.47 -7.78 -1.22
N GLY A 167 -3.75 -8.24 -2.25
CA GLY A 167 -3.74 -9.65 -2.63
C GLY A 167 -3.33 -10.58 -1.49
N ARG A 168 -2.27 -10.22 -0.75
CA ARG A 168 -1.85 -10.92 0.46
C ARG A 168 -2.92 -10.92 1.55
N PHE A 169 -3.48 -9.74 1.83
CA PHE A 169 -4.55 -9.59 2.82
C PHE A 169 -5.74 -10.50 2.48
N PHE A 170 -6.18 -10.49 1.23
CA PHE A 170 -7.32 -11.27 0.76
C PHE A 170 -7.05 -12.76 0.75
N ASN A 171 -5.86 -13.19 0.31
CA ASN A 171 -5.49 -14.60 0.32
C ASN A 171 -5.49 -15.17 1.74
N PHE A 172 -4.83 -14.48 2.68
CA PHE A 172 -4.70 -14.91 4.06
C PHE A 172 -6.04 -14.83 4.81
N TYR A 173 -6.59 -13.63 4.99
CA TYR A 173 -7.78 -13.45 5.83
C TYR A 173 -9.07 -13.92 5.15
N GLY A 174 -9.12 -13.92 3.82
CA GLY A 174 -10.22 -14.50 3.05
C GLY A 174 -10.14 -16.00 2.89
N ASN A 175 -9.03 -16.64 3.29
CA ASN A 175 -8.77 -18.07 3.08
C ASN A 175 -9.07 -18.47 1.62
N SER A 176 -8.50 -17.73 0.68
CA SER A 176 -8.80 -17.90 -0.74
C SER A 176 -8.17 -19.17 -1.30
N GLY A 177 -8.92 -19.93 -2.09
CA GLY A 177 -8.40 -21.08 -2.81
C GLY A 177 -7.59 -20.68 -4.04
N ALA A 178 -7.08 -21.67 -4.77
CA ALA A 178 -6.23 -21.45 -5.95
C ALA A 178 -6.93 -20.67 -7.09
N ALA A 179 -8.26 -20.70 -7.15
CA ALA A 179 -9.07 -19.94 -8.11
C ALA A 179 -9.47 -18.54 -7.59
N GLY A 180 -9.04 -18.17 -6.38
CA GLY A 180 -9.37 -16.89 -5.74
C GLY A 180 -10.72 -16.86 -5.03
N ALA A 181 -11.48 -17.96 -5.04
CA ALA A 181 -12.74 -18.06 -4.32
C ALA A 181 -12.50 -18.05 -2.80
N LYS A 182 -13.19 -17.15 -2.10
CA LYS A 182 -13.06 -16.96 -0.64
C LYS A 182 -13.49 -18.23 0.10
N GLY A 183 -12.80 -18.56 1.19
CA GLY A 183 -13.14 -19.69 2.06
C GLY A 183 -12.93 -21.08 1.46
N THR A 184 -12.30 -21.17 0.28
CA THR A 184 -12.01 -22.44 -0.39
C THR A 184 -10.55 -22.88 -0.25
N GLY A 185 -9.75 -22.11 0.49
CA GLY A 185 -8.38 -22.43 0.86
C GLY A 185 -8.29 -23.54 1.91
N VAL A 186 -7.07 -23.77 2.41
CA VAL A 186 -6.78 -24.84 3.38
C VAL A 186 -7.22 -24.52 4.81
N GLY A 187 -7.51 -23.25 5.11
CA GLY A 187 -8.01 -22.81 6.40
C GLY A 187 -9.48 -23.17 6.64
N ALA A 188 -9.94 -23.00 7.88
CA ALA A 188 -11.31 -23.30 8.28
C ALA A 188 -12.28 -22.11 8.15
N SER A 189 -11.78 -20.89 7.91
CA SER A 189 -12.61 -19.68 7.83
C SER A 189 -13.25 -19.54 6.45
N THR A 190 -14.54 -19.22 6.42
CA THR A 190 -15.31 -18.92 5.20
C THR A 190 -15.78 -17.46 5.13
N CYS A 191 -15.71 -16.74 6.24
CA CYS A 191 -15.97 -15.30 6.37
C CYS A 191 -14.72 -14.58 6.90
N TYR A 192 -14.63 -13.27 6.68
CA TYR A 192 -13.66 -12.42 7.38
C TYR A 192 -14.01 -12.30 8.86
N LEU A 193 -15.26 -11.94 9.17
CA LEU A 193 -15.76 -11.67 10.53
C LEU A 193 -17.02 -12.47 10.86
N ASP A 194 -17.38 -12.50 12.15
CA ASP A 194 -18.70 -12.95 12.61
C ASP A 194 -19.65 -11.75 12.65
N TYR A 195 -20.85 -11.94 12.12
CA TYR A 195 -21.86 -10.90 11.96
C TYR A 195 -23.11 -11.14 12.82
N LEU A 196 -23.17 -12.23 13.60
CA LEU A 196 -24.37 -12.57 14.38
C LEU A 196 -24.77 -11.53 15.43
N GLY A 197 -23.79 -10.79 15.96
CA GLY A 197 -24.02 -9.71 16.93
C GLY A 197 -24.59 -8.43 16.31
N ASN A 198 -24.66 -8.35 14.97
CA ASN A 198 -24.92 -7.11 14.25
C ASN A 198 -25.99 -7.33 13.18
N ALA A 199 -27.23 -6.97 13.48
CA ALA A 199 -28.38 -7.22 12.59
C ALA A 199 -28.23 -6.60 11.20
N LEU A 200 -27.53 -5.46 11.08
CA LEU A 200 -27.31 -4.79 9.80
C LEU A 200 -26.25 -5.51 8.95
N ALA A 201 -25.16 -5.96 9.57
CA ALA A 201 -24.17 -6.79 8.90
C ALA A 201 -24.74 -8.18 8.54
N LEU A 202 -25.58 -8.75 9.42
CA LEU A 202 -26.24 -10.02 9.16
C LEU A 202 -27.23 -9.93 7.99
N ALA A 203 -27.95 -8.82 7.87
CA ALA A 203 -28.86 -8.58 6.75
C ALA A 203 -28.12 -8.50 5.40
N SER A 204 -26.91 -7.94 5.37
CA SER A 204 -26.13 -7.82 4.13
C SER A 204 -25.56 -9.16 3.67
N VAL A 205 -25.09 -10.02 4.59
CA VAL A 205 -24.66 -11.38 4.24
C VAL A 205 -25.84 -12.29 3.89
N GLY A 206 -26.98 -12.12 4.55
CA GLY A 206 -28.21 -12.88 4.29
C GLY A 206 -28.89 -12.59 2.94
N ALA A 207 -28.49 -11.51 2.25
CA ALA A 207 -29.00 -11.16 0.92
C ALA A 207 -28.46 -12.06 -0.22
N GLY A 208 -27.67 -13.10 0.10
CA GLY A 208 -27.21 -14.11 -0.86
C GLY A 208 -26.11 -13.63 -1.80
N GLN A 209 -25.48 -12.49 -1.51
CA GLN A 209 -24.43 -11.88 -2.34
C GLN A 209 -23.02 -11.99 -1.72
N THR A 210 -22.81 -12.89 -0.77
CA THR A 210 -21.54 -13.01 -0.01
C THR A 210 -20.94 -14.41 -0.03
N GLY A 211 -21.48 -15.31 -0.87
CA GLY A 211 -21.04 -16.69 -1.01
C GLY A 211 -21.47 -17.58 0.16
N LEU A 212 -20.52 -18.36 0.70
CA LEU A 212 -20.74 -19.34 1.78
C LEU A 212 -20.77 -18.74 3.19
N CYS A 213 -20.66 -17.42 3.32
CA CYS A 213 -20.67 -16.76 4.62
C CYS A 213 -22.09 -16.79 5.22
N THR A 214 -22.38 -17.83 6.00
CA THR A 214 -23.73 -18.22 6.44
C THR A 214 -23.97 -18.02 7.94
N GLY A 215 -22.96 -17.51 8.66
CA GLY A 215 -23.03 -17.12 10.07
C GLY A 215 -22.28 -18.05 11.03
N ALA A 216 -22.00 -17.55 12.25
CA ALA A 216 -21.34 -18.17 13.41
C ALA A 216 -20.09 -19.05 13.17
N GLY A 217 -18.96 -18.68 13.79
CA GLY A 217 -17.79 -19.55 13.87
C GLY A 217 -17.09 -19.80 12.53
N GLN A 218 -17.40 -18.99 11.53
CA GLN A 218 -16.87 -19.03 10.17
C GLN A 218 -15.81 -17.95 9.92
N GLN A 219 -15.56 -17.08 10.89
CA GLN A 219 -14.64 -15.95 10.80
C GLN A 219 -13.17 -16.38 10.77
N HIS A 220 -12.31 -15.49 10.28
CA HIS A 220 -10.88 -15.66 10.43
C HIS A 220 -10.49 -15.43 11.90
N PRO A 221 -9.79 -16.37 12.57
CA PRO A 221 -9.51 -16.30 14.01
C PRO A 221 -8.71 -15.06 14.40
N ASP A 222 -7.74 -14.66 13.58
CA ASP A 222 -6.93 -13.47 13.86
C ASP A 222 -7.70 -12.15 13.79
N LEU A 223 -8.80 -12.09 13.02
CA LEU A 223 -9.59 -10.86 12.89
C LEU A 223 -10.58 -10.68 14.05
N GLU A 224 -11.10 -11.77 14.63
CA GLU A 224 -12.22 -11.75 15.59
C GLU A 224 -12.06 -10.68 16.68
N ALA A 225 -10.95 -10.73 17.42
CA ALA A 225 -10.69 -9.85 18.56
C ALA A 225 -9.74 -8.68 18.25
N ASN A 226 -9.30 -8.52 17.00
CA ASN A 226 -8.23 -7.59 16.66
C ASN A 226 -8.69 -6.47 15.73
N ILE A 227 -9.19 -5.38 16.33
CA ILE A 227 -9.60 -4.18 15.58
C ILE A 227 -8.46 -3.59 14.74
N ALA A 228 -7.20 -3.74 15.17
CA ALA A 228 -6.08 -3.22 14.40
C ALA A 228 -5.92 -4.00 13.07
N LEU A 229 -6.07 -5.33 13.08
CA LEU A 229 -6.03 -6.12 11.85
C LEU A 229 -7.24 -5.87 10.95
N LYS A 230 -8.43 -5.63 11.53
CA LYS A 230 -9.60 -5.17 10.75
C LYS A 230 -9.31 -3.82 10.07
N CYS A 231 -8.70 -2.90 10.79
CA CYS A 231 -8.38 -1.59 10.26
C CYS A 231 -7.28 -1.60 9.21
N GLN A 232 -6.36 -2.57 9.24
CA GLN A 232 -5.33 -2.74 8.22
C GLN A 232 -5.95 -2.90 6.83
N GLY A 233 -6.96 -3.76 6.69
CA GLY A 233 -7.67 -3.96 5.42
C GLY A 233 -8.41 -2.71 4.96
N ILE A 234 -9.14 -2.06 5.87
CA ILE A 234 -9.91 -0.84 5.58
C ILE A 234 -8.99 0.31 5.11
N VAL A 235 -7.91 0.56 5.85
CA VAL A 235 -6.96 1.64 5.54
C VAL A 235 -6.27 1.39 4.21
N LEU A 236 -5.85 0.15 3.96
CA LEU A 236 -5.22 -0.23 2.69
C LEU A 236 -6.17 0.01 1.51
N PHE A 237 -7.43 -0.41 1.65
CA PHE A 237 -8.45 -0.20 0.65
C PHE A 237 -8.79 1.30 0.45
N ASN A 238 -8.95 2.08 1.52
CA ASN A 238 -9.28 3.50 1.39
C ASN A 238 -8.15 4.30 0.73
N ASN A 239 -6.89 3.94 0.97
CA ASN A 239 -5.75 4.53 0.26
C ASN A 239 -5.70 4.09 -1.21
N PHE A 240 -6.06 2.85 -1.51
CA PHE A 240 -6.22 2.38 -2.89
C PHE A 240 -7.24 3.23 -3.66
N ILE A 241 -8.42 3.45 -3.08
CA ILE A 241 -9.47 4.28 -3.69
C ILE A 241 -9.01 5.73 -3.90
N ASP A 242 -8.38 6.33 -2.90
CA ASP A 242 -7.82 7.69 -3.01
C ASP A 242 -6.86 7.82 -4.19
N ILE A 243 -5.99 6.82 -4.39
CA ILE A 243 -5.04 6.83 -5.49
C ILE A 243 -5.75 6.62 -6.83
N VAL A 244 -6.63 5.62 -6.95
CA VAL A 244 -7.34 5.32 -8.20
C VAL A 244 -8.15 6.52 -8.69
N LEU A 245 -8.76 7.28 -7.77
CA LEU A 245 -9.55 8.47 -8.10
C LEU A 245 -8.71 9.68 -8.55
N ASN A 246 -7.41 9.73 -8.21
CA ASN A 246 -6.59 10.92 -8.40
C ASN A 246 -5.33 10.70 -9.25
N VAL A 247 -5.04 9.46 -9.66
CA VAL A 247 -3.91 9.16 -10.55
C VAL A 247 -4.28 9.47 -11.99
N SER A 248 -3.33 10.01 -12.75
CA SER A 248 -3.48 10.28 -14.18
C SER A 248 -2.47 9.47 -14.99
N PHE A 249 -2.96 8.76 -16.00
CA PHE A 249 -2.13 8.05 -16.99
C PHE A 249 -2.10 8.84 -18.29
N THR A 250 -0.92 9.01 -18.89
CA THR A 250 -0.78 9.63 -20.21
C THR A 250 -1.13 8.61 -21.30
N GLY A 251 -2.26 8.81 -21.99
CA GLY A 251 -2.80 7.90 -23.01
C GLY A 251 -4.27 7.59 -22.70
N GLY A 252 -5.17 7.84 -23.64
CA GLY A 252 -6.62 8.03 -23.43
C GLY A 252 -7.46 6.82 -22.97
N SER A 253 -6.95 5.94 -22.13
CA SER A 253 -7.63 4.73 -21.66
C SER A 253 -7.61 4.62 -20.14
N SER A 254 -8.18 5.60 -19.43
CA SER A 254 -8.49 5.46 -18.00
C SER A 254 -9.80 4.69 -17.74
N GLY A 255 -10.43 4.15 -18.79
CA GLY A 255 -11.78 3.57 -18.75
C GLY A 255 -11.99 2.56 -17.62
N ASP A 256 -11.12 1.55 -17.54
CA ASP A 256 -11.26 0.48 -16.55
C ASP A 256 -11.07 0.96 -15.10
N LEU A 257 -10.28 2.02 -14.88
CA LEU A 257 -10.09 2.61 -13.55
C LEU A 257 -11.25 3.54 -13.17
N GLY A 258 -11.85 4.23 -14.14
CA GLY A 258 -13.07 5.01 -13.95
C GLY A 258 -14.28 4.12 -13.63
N ASP A 259 -14.39 2.97 -14.30
CA ASP A 259 -15.41 1.97 -14.02
C ASP A 259 -15.22 1.35 -12.63
N LEU A 260 -13.97 1.07 -12.26
CA LEU A 260 -13.61 0.59 -10.94
C LEU A 260 -13.98 1.62 -9.85
N ALA A 261 -13.63 2.89 -10.04
CA ALA A 261 -14.01 4.00 -9.16
C ALA A 261 -15.53 4.12 -8.98
N THR A 262 -16.30 3.99 -10.07
CA THR A 262 -17.76 4.03 -10.04
C THR A 262 -18.34 2.88 -9.22
N LYS A 263 -17.86 1.66 -9.43
CA LYS A 263 -18.29 0.47 -8.65
C LYS A 263 -18.04 0.63 -7.15
N PHE A 264 -16.94 1.28 -6.77
CA PHE A 264 -16.66 1.55 -5.36
C PHE A 264 -17.54 2.65 -4.77
N ALA A 265 -17.89 3.66 -5.56
CA ALA A 265 -18.89 4.65 -5.15
C ALA A 265 -20.27 3.99 -4.90
N ASP A 266 -20.64 3.01 -5.71
CA ASP A 266 -21.87 2.24 -5.53
C ASP A 266 -21.83 1.42 -4.23
N VAL A 267 -20.73 0.70 -3.95
CA VAL A 267 -20.57 -0.05 -2.69
C VAL A 267 -20.55 0.90 -1.48
N CYS A 268 -19.94 2.07 -1.59
CA CYS A 268 -20.00 3.08 -0.52
C CYS A 268 -21.42 3.59 -0.28
N THR A 269 -22.23 3.71 -1.32
CA THR A 269 -23.65 4.09 -1.20
C THR A 269 -24.42 3.01 -0.45
N ASP A 270 -24.18 1.74 -0.77
CA ASP A 270 -24.77 0.59 -0.08
C ASP A 270 -24.36 0.54 1.41
N VAL A 271 -23.08 0.78 1.72
CA VAL A 271 -22.58 0.89 3.11
C VAL A 271 -23.30 1.99 3.88
N ALA A 272 -23.54 3.15 3.25
CA ALA A 272 -24.21 4.28 3.88
C ALA A 272 -25.67 3.98 4.27
N LEU A 273 -26.36 3.07 3.55
CA LEU A 273 -27.69 2.59 3.92
C LEU A 273 -27.69 1.81 5.25
N GLY A 274 -26.52 1.29 5.67
CA GLY A 274 -26.32 0.63 6.95
C GLY A 274 -26.14 1.57 8.14
N ASN A 275 -26.36 2.89 8.01
CA ASN A 275 -26.08 3.90 9.06
C ASN A 275 -24.63 3.82 9.61
N VAL A 276 -23.71 3.38 8.76
CA VAL A 276 -22.28 3.27 9.08
C VAL A 276 -21.65 4.66 9.09
N SER A 277 -20.65 4.89 9.96
CA SER A 277 -19.85 6.11 9.95
C SER A 277 -19.36 6.46 8.54
N ALA A 278 -19.59 7.72 8.12
CA ALA A 278 -19.04 8.28 6.89
C ALA A 278 -17.50 8.29 6.87
N ALA A 279 -16.84 8.05 8.00
CA ALA A 279 -15.39 7.89 8.05
C ALA A 279 -14.91 6.54 7.49
N LEU A 280 -15.79 5.60 7.13
CA LEU A 280 -15.39 4.32 6.52
C LEU A 280 -15.45 4.33 4.98
N CYS A 281 -16.19 5.25 4.37
CA CYS A 281 -16.37 5.30 2.92
C CYS A 281 -16.46 6.72 2.37
N GLY A 282 -16.16 6.89 1.08
CA GLY A 282 -16.22 8.17 0.38
C GLY A 282 -14.98 9.04 0.59
N THR A 283 -15.10 10.34 0.31
CA THR A 283 -13.97 11.28 0.26
C THR A 283 -13.32 11.53 1.63
N THR A 284 -14.07 11.33 2.72
CA THR A 284 -13.60 11.48 4.10
C THR A 284 -13.18 10.17 4.75
N ALA A 285 -13.05 9.10 3.96
CA ALA A 285 -12.71 7.79 4.48
C ALA A 285 -11.36 7.78 5.20
N THR A 286 -11.28 7.02 6.30
CA THR A 286 -10.09 6.89 7.13
C THR A 286 -8.96 6.20 6.35
N LYS A 287 -7.80 6.84 6.31
CA LYS A 287 -6.60 6.39 5.58
C LYS A 287 -5.42 6.14 6.51
N THR A 288 -5.66 6.16 7.83
CA THR A 288 -4.63 5.91 8.84
C THR A 288 -5.13 4.89 9.86
N GLN A 289 -4.18 4.10 10.37
CA GLN A 289 -4.47 3.06 11.35
C GLN A 289 -5.10 3.65 12.62
N SER A 290 -4.52 4.74 13.13
CA SER A 290 -4.95 5.42 14.36
C SER A 290 -6.38 5.95 14.28
N SER A 291 -6.76 6.53 13.13
CA SER A 291 -8.13 7.02 12.93
C SER A 291 -9.13 5.88 12.79
N CYS A 292 -8.76 4.77 12.13
CA CYS A 292 -9.64 3.63 11.97
C CYS A 292 -9.92 2.90 13.30
N VAL A 293 -8.89 2.67 14.14
CA VAL A 293 -9.08 1.94 15.41
C VAL A 293 -9.96 2.69 16.42
N GLY A 294 -10.18 3.99 16.20
CA GLY A 294 -11.10 4.81 17.00
C GLY A 294 -12.57 4.67 16.59
N LEU A 295 -12.89 3.93 15.53
CA LEU A 295 -14.26 3.78 15.03
C LEU A 295 -15.03 2.70 15.79
N PRO A 296 -16.38 2.80 15.82
CA PRO A 296 -17.21 1.76 16.42
C PRO A 296 -17.01 0.41 15.73
N ILE A 297 -16.87 -0.67 16.52
CA ILE A 297 -16.69 -2.02 15.96
C ILE A 297 -17.89 -2.47 15.11
N ALA A 298 -19.11 -2.06 15.49
CA ALA A 298 -20.32 -2.35 14.73
C ALA A 298 -20.26 -1.76 13.32
N ASP A 299 -19.70 -0.56 13.16
CA ASP A 299 -19.54 0.10 11.86
C ASP A 299 -18.50 -0.64 11.00
N ILE A 300 -17.40 -1.08 11.61
CA ILE A 300 -16.37 -1.90 10.96
C ILE A 300 -16.97 -3.22 10.48
N GLU A 301 -17.76 -3.90 11.29
CA GLU A 301 -18.42 -5.17 10.92
C GLU A 301 -19.36 -5.00 9.74
N VAL A 302 -20.20 -3.95 9.75
CA VAL A 302 -21.09 -3.66 8.61
C VAL A 302 -20.25 -3.36 7.37
N TYR A 303 -19.20 -2.55 7.47
CA TYR A 303 -18.31 -2.26 6.35
C TYR A 303 -17.67 -3.53 5.75
N TYR A 304 -17.18 -4.43 6.60
CA TYR A 304 -16.65 -5.72 6.17
C TYR A 304 -17.69 -6.56 5.45
N ALA A 305 -18.90 -6.66 6.01
CA ALA A 305 -19.99 -7.42 5.43
C ALA A 305 -20.46 -6.89 4.07
N TRP A 306 -20.44 -5.58 3.86
CA TRP A 306 -20.88 -4.95 2.61
C TRP A 306 -19.78 -4.87 1.55
N LEU A 307 -18.53 -4.62 1.95
CA LEU A 307 -17.41 -4.47 1.02
C LEU A 307 -16.68 -5.80 0.83
N PHE A 308 -16.01 -6.28 1.86
CA PHE A 308 -15.10 -7.42 1.76
C PHE A 308 -15.84 -8.72 1.44
N GLU A 309 -16.99 -8.96 2.07
CA GLU A 309 -17.74 -10.19 1.83
C GLU A 309 -18.40 -10.25 0.45
N ARG A 310 -18.89 -9.11 -0.06
CA ARG A 310 -19.58 -9.04 -1.36
C ARG A 310 -18.60 -8.98 -2.54
N MET A 311 -17.46 -8.30 -2.37
CA MET A 311 -16.47 -8.15 -3.43
C MET A 311 -15.47 -9.31 -3.53
N HIS A 312 -15.46 -10.19 -2.53
CA HIS A 312 -14.65 -11.41 -2.50
C HIS A 312 -15.56 -12.64 -2.43
N GLN A 313 -16.13 -13.00 -3.59
CA GLN A 313 -16.92 -14.22 -3.78
C GLN A 313 -16.06 -15.31 -4.43
#